data_AF-A0A8J3E162-F1
#
_entry.id   AF-A0A8J3E162-F1
#
_cell.length_a   1.000
_cell.length_b   1.000
_cell.length_c   1.000
_cell.angle_alpha   90.00
_cell.angle_beta   90.00
_cell.angle_gamma   90.00
#
_symmetry.space_group_name_H-M   'P 1'
#
loop_
_entity.id
_entity.type
_entity.pdbx_description
1 polymer ?
#
loop_
_entity_poly.entity_id
_entity_poly.type
_entity_poly.pdbx_seq_one_letter_code
_entity_poly.pdbx_strand_id
1 'polypeptide(L)' 'MSKHLRASVEKQKQYYINLLIDTGVFKLKDQQLHEYTLTELETEYKRIAHMQKLEKATSS' A
#
# COMPACT_ATOMS: atom_id res chain seq x y z
N MET A 1 -15.51 -22.37 7.39
CA MET A 1 -14.52 -21.49 8.05
C MET A 1 -13.79 -20.61 7.03
N SER A 2 -14.52 -19.81 6.23
CA SER A 2 -13.90 -19.15 5.04
C SER A 2 -14.22 -17.65 4.94
N LYS A 3 -15.18 -17.14 5.74
CA LYS A 3 -15.58 -15.72 5.73
C LYS A 3 -14.60 -14.83 6.51
N HIS A 4 -13.99 -15.35 7.56
CA HIS A 4 -13.02 -14.60 8.37
C HIS A 4 -11.73 -14.30 7.62
N LEU A 5 -11.23 -15.25 6.81
CA LEU A 5 -10.01 -15.03 6.02
C LEU A 5 -10.19 -13.91 5.00
N ARG A 6 -11.32 -13.92 4.27
CA ARG A 6 -11.62 -12.90 3.26
C ARG A 6 -11.73 -11.50 3.90
N ALA A 7 -12.46 -11.39 5.01
CA ALA A 7 -12.58 -10.13 5.74
C ALA A 7 -11.23 -9.60 6.25
N SER A 8 -10.33 -10.46 6.73
CA SER A 8 -9.00 -10.05 7.17
C SER A 8 -8.13 -9.57 6.00
N VAL A 9 -8.18 -10.25 4.85
CA VAL A 9 -7.45 -9.88 3.64
C VAL A 9 -7.97 -8.55 3.07
N GLU A 10 -9.29 -8.35 3.05
CA GLU A 10 -9.91 -7.09 2.61
C GLU A 10 -9.52 -5.92 3.51
N LYS A 11 -9.50 -6.12 4.84
CA LYS A 11 -9.01 -5.12 5.80
C LYS A 11 -7.54 -4.76 5.56
N GLN A 12 -6.69 -5.75 5.34
CA GLN A 12 -5.27 -5.50 5.03
C GLN A 12 -5.10 -4.76 3.70
N LYS A 13 -5.86 -5.12 2.66
CA LYS A 13 -5.87 -4.38 1.39
C LYS A 13 -6.22 -2.92 1.61
N GLN A 14 -7.32 -2.65 2.31
CA GLN A 14 -7.76 -1.28 2.60
C GLN A 14 -6.72 -0.51 3.42
N TYR A 15 -6.04 -1.16 4.38
CA TYR A 15 -4.97 -0.55 5.14
C TYR A 15 -3.82 -0.07 4.24
N TYR A 16 -3.32 -0.93 3.35
CA TYR A 16 -2.25 -0.54 2.42
C TYR A 16 -2.70 0.50 1.39
N ILE A 17 -3.93 0.42 0.86
CA ILE A 17 -4.48 1.44 -0.04
C ILE A 17 -4.45 2.81 0.65
N ASN A 18 -4.93 2.90 1.89
CA ASN A 18 -4.92 4.16 2.63
C ASN A 18 -3.49 4.68 2.87
N LEU A 19 -2.54 3.80 3.22
CA LEU A 19 -1.13 4.19 3.37
C LEU A 19 -0.54 4.71 2.05
N LEU A 20 -0.79 4.04 0.94
CA LEU A 20 -0.30 4.44 -0.38
C LEU A 20 -0.88 5.79 -0.82
N ILE A 21 -2.14 6.06 -0.48
CA ILE A 21 -2.76 7.37 -0.72
C ILE A 21 -2.18 8.44 0.20
N ASP A 22 -1.98 8.12 1.48
CA ASP A 22 -1.40 9.03 2.48
C ASP A 22 0.04 9.43 2.14
N THR A 23 0.82 8.52 1.56
CA THR A 23 2.16 8.84 1.04
C THR A 23 2.14 9.81 -0.16
N GLY A 24 0.97 10.13 -0.70
CA GLY A 24 0.78 11.08 -1.80
C GLY A 24 1.16 10.55 -3.18
N VAL A 25 1.65 9.31 -3.27
CA VAL A 25 2.04 8.66 -4.54
C VAL A 25 0.80 8.26 -5.35
N PHE A 26 -0.26 7.83 -4.66
CA PHE A 26 -1.50 7.39 -5.29
C PHE A 26 -2.70 8.26 -4.88
N LYS A 27 -3.73 8.32 -5.74
CA LYS A 27 -4.97 9.05 -5.47
C LYS A 27 -6.09 8.07 -5.11
N LEU A 28 -7.05 8.50 -4.29
CA LEU A 28 -8.22 7.68 -3.90
C LEU A 28 -9.06 7.18 -5.10
N LYS A 29 -9.03 7.89 -6.22
CA LYS A 29 -9.74 7.50 -7.46
C LYS A 29 -8.88 6.65 -8.40
N ASP A 30 -7.67 6.31 -7.99
CA ASP A 30 -6.78 5.52 -8.82
C ASP A 30 -7.35 4.11 -8.94
N GLN A 31 -7.95 3.83 -10.10
CA GLN A 31 -8.61 2.56 -10.36
C GLN A 31 -7.60 1.40 -10.29
N GLN A 32 -6.31 1.68 -10.52
CA GLN A 32 -5.26 0.68 -10.44
C GLN A 32 -5.09 0.18 -9.00
N LEU A 33 -5.16 1.03 -7.97
CA LEU A 33 -5.06 0.60 -6.57
C LEU A 33 -6.12 -0.46 -6.18
N HIS A 34 -7.31 -0.37 -6.77
CA HIS A 34 -8.39 -1.33 -6.51
C HIS A 34 -8.19 -2.65 -7.25
N GLU A 35 -7.44 -2.65 -8.36
CA GLU A 35 -7.08 -3.84 -9.13
C GLU A 35 -5.91 -4.61 -8.51
N TYR A 36 -5.04 -3.94 -7.75
CA TYR A 36 -3.87 -4.57 -7.12
C TYR A 36 -4.27 -5.63 -6.10
N THR A 37 -3.55 -6.75 -6.10
CA THR A 37 -3.62 -7.76 -5.04
C THR A 37 -2.99 -7.26 -3.74
N LEU A 38 -3.25 -7.96 -2.63
CA LEU A 38 -2.68 -7.58 -1.33
C LEU A 38 -1.15 -7.53 -1.38
N THR A 39 -0.52 -8.50 -2.04
CA THR A 39 0.93 -8.61 -2.19
C THR A 39 1.51 -7.45 -3.00
N GLU A 40 0.80 -7.01 -4.05
CA GLU A 40 1.24 -5.88 -4.87
C GLU A 40 1.18 -4.57 -4.09
N LEU A 41 0.09 -4.34 -3.34
CA LEU A 41 -0.03 -3.17 -2.46
C LEU A 41 1.08 -3.13 -1.40
N GLU A 42 1.39 -4.28 -0.79
CA GLU A 42 2.48 -4.39 0.18
C GLU A 42 3.85 -4.14 -0.46
N THR A 43 4.08 -4.66 -1.65
CA THR A 43 5.34 -4.50 -2.39
C THR A 43 5.56 -3.04 -2.75
N GLU A 44 4.54 -2.36 -3.27
CA GLU A 44 4.62 -0.96 -3.63
C GLU A 44 4.82 -0.07 -2.39
N TYR A 45 4.14 -0.37 -1.29
CA TYR A 45 4.34 0.32 -0.03
C TYR A 45 5.78 0.17 0.48
N LYS A 46 6.32 -1.06 0.47
CA LYS A 46 7.72 -1.31 0.86
C LYS A 46 8.70 -0.56 -0.03
N ARG A 47 8.43 -0.50 -1.34
CA ARG A 47 9.25 0.23 -2.31
C ARG A 47 9.26 1.73 -2.01
N ILE A 48 8.09 2.34 -1.80
CA ILE A 48 7.96 3.76 -1.48
C ILE A 48 8.61 4.08 -0.13
N ALA A 49 8.35 3.26 0.89
CA ALA A 49 8.96 3.43 2.21
C ALA A 49 10.49 3.30 2.15
N HIS A 50 11.01 2.42 1.31
CA HIS A 50 12.45 2.29 1.07
C HIS A 50 13.01 3.52 0.35
N MET A 51 12.34 4.02 -0.69
CA MET A 51 12.75 5.25 -1.39
C MET A 51 12.78 6.46 -0.46
N GLN A 52 11.73 6.67 0.35
CA GLN A 52 11.69 7.77 1.32
C GLN A 52 12.81 7.70 2.37
N LYS A 53 13.23 6.49 2.77
CA LYS A 53 14.36 6.32 3.69
C LYS A 53 15.70 6.65 3.03
N LEU A 54 15.88 6.29 1.76
CA LEU A 54 17.10 6.58 1.02
C LEU A 54 17.27 8.09 0.79
N GLU A 55 16.21 8.81 0.44
CA GLU A 55 16.28 10.28 0.24
C GLU A 55 16.65 11.05 1.51
N LYS A 56 16.21 10.56 2.68
CA LYS A 56 16.59 11.13 3.98
C LYS A 56 18.05 10.83 4.36
N ALA A 57 18.59 9.68 3.93
CA ALA A 57 19.96 9.29 4.22
C ALA A 57 21.00 10.00 3.33
N THR A 58 20.63 10.43 2.13
CA THR A 58 21.53 11.18 1.22
C THR A 58 21.47 12.70 1.38
N SER A 59 20.55 13.21 2.20
CA SER A 59 20.38 14.65 2.47
C SER A 59 20.99 15.10 3.82
N SER A 60 21.88 14.30 4.42
CA SER A 60 22.61 14.63 5.67
C SER A 60 24.10 14.79 5.43
#